data_AF-A0A7G2ING7-F1
#
_entry.id   AF-A0A7G2ING7-F1
#
_cell.length_a   1.000
_cell.length_b   1.000
_cell.length_c   1.000
_cell.angle_alpha   90.00
_cell.angle_beta   90.00
_cell.angle_gamma   90.00
#
_symmetry.space_group_name_H-M   'P 1'
#
loop_
_entity.id
_entity.type
_entity.pdbx_description
1 polymer ?
#
loop_
_entity_poly.entity_id
_entity_poly.type
_entity_poly.pdbx_seq_one_letter_code
_entity_poly.pdbx_strand_id
1 'polypeptide(L)'
;MIDSITALSWHRRRFSSLNDRTQESLTSIRMIKAFGLEDRQSALFAADAEDTGKKNLRVARIDARFDPTIYIAIGMANLLAIAGGSWMVVHGSLTLGQLTSFMMYLGLMIWPMLALAWMFNIVERGSAAYSRIRAMLAEAPVVDDGTELVPEGRGELAVAIREFCYPQTTHPALEKCEFSA
;
A
#
# COMPACT_ATOMS: atom_id res chain seq x y z
N MET A 1 -17.36 -17.89 -1.37
CA MET A 1 -17.13 -18.23 0.05
C MET A 1 -15.88 -19.07 0.28
N ILE A 2 -15.25 -19.63 -0.76
CA ILE A 2 -14.00 -20.43 -0.67
C ILE A 2 -12.74 -19.58 -0.95
N ASP A 3 -12.87 -18.40 -1.57
CA ASP A 3 -11.72 -17.55 -1.94
C ASP A 3 -11.18 -16.62 -0.83
N SER A 4 -11.94 -16.41 0.25
CA SER A 4 -11.55 -15.50 1.33
C SER A 4 -10.61 -16.16 2.35
N ILE A 5 -10.67 -17.49 2.50
CA ILE A 5 -9.84 -18.28 3.41
C ILE A 5 -8.42 -18.48 2.83
N THR A 6 -8.30 -18.60 1.51
CA THR A 6 -7.01 -18.64 0.81
C THR A 6 -6.27 -17.31 0.90
N ALA A 7 -6.95 -16.17 0.81
CA ALA A 7 -6.33 -14.83 0.88
C ALA A 7 -5.72 -14.50 2.26
N LEU A 8 -6.36 -14.91 3.36
CA LEU A 8 -5.85 -14.71 4.73
C LEU A 8 -4.62 -15.58 5.03
N SER A 9 -4.55 -16.78 4.41
CA SER A 9 -3.40 -17.68 4.53
C SER A 9 -2.08 -17.10 3.96
N TRP A 10 -2.17 -16.18 2.98
CA TRP A 10 -1.01 -15.52 2.36
C TRP A 10 -0.43 -14.39 3.23
N HIS A 11 -1.23 -13.77 4.10
CA HIS A 11 -0.78 -12.63 4.89
C HIS A 11 -0.01 -13.05 6.15
N ARG A 12 -0.44 -14.13 6.82
CA ARG A 12 0.21 -14.69 8.03
C ARG A 12 1.57 -15.34 7.70
N ARG A 13 1.71 -15.96 6.52
CA ARG A 13 3.00 -16.46 5.98
C ARG A 13 4.03 -15.33 5.82
N ARG A 14 3.60 -14.13 5.46
CA ARG A 14 4.51 -12.99 5.24
C ARG A 14 5.17 -12.50 6.53
N PHE A 15 4.51 -12.62 7.69
CA PHE A 15 5.03 -12.14 8.97
C PHE A 15 5.99 -13.11 9.66
N SER A 16 5.70 -14.43 9.63
CA SER A 16 6.68 -15.45 10.07
C SER A 16 7.90 -15.48 9.13
N SER A 17 7.69 -15.38 7.80
CA SER A 17 8.81 -15.28 6.87
C SER A 17 9.66 -14.03 7.06
N LEU A 18 9.16 -12.96 7.69
CA LEU A 18 9.91 -11.73 7.93
C LEU A 18 10.89 -11.89 9.09
N ASN A 19 10.47 -12.59 10.15
CA ASN A 19 11.34 -12.92 11.28
C ASN A 19 12.36 -14.01 10.88
N ASP A 20 11.92 -15.03 10.13
CA ASP A 20 12.79 -16.07 9.58
C ASP A 20 13.78 -15.50 8.56
N ARG A 21 13.36 -14.59 7.67
CA ARG A 21 14.27 -13.88 6.73
C ARG A 21 15.28 -12.97 7.42
N THR A 22 14.99 -12.50 8.63
CA THR A 22 15.94 -11.68 9.42
C THR A 22 17.02 -12.59 10.03
N GLN A 23 16.66 -13.74 10.58
CA GLN A 23 17.64 -14.77 11.01
C GLN A 23 18.40 -15.41 9.83
N GLU A 24 17.73 -15.63 8.70
CA GLU A 24 18.32 -16.15 7.46
C GLU A 24 19.25 -15.11 6.82
N SER A 25 18.91 -13.80 6.82
CA SER A 25 19.80 -12.73 6.31
C SER A 25 21.09 -12.61 7.12
N LEU A 26 21.02 -12.77 8.45
CA LEU A 26 22.22 -12.78 9.33
C LEU A 26 23.10 -14.01 9.10
N THR A 27 22.52 -15.12 8.65
CA THR A 27 23.25 -16.35 8.28
C THR A 27 23.80 -16.26 6.85
N SER A 28 23.03 -15.66 5.95
CA SER A 28 23.39 -15.41 4.55
C SER A 28 24.61 -14.52 4.44
N ILE A 29 24.73 -13.46 5.25
CA ILE A 29 25.88 -12.56 5.17
C ILE A 29 27.20 -13.23 5.61
N ARG A 30 27.14 -14.13 6.59
CA ARG A 30 28.29 -14.95 6.99
C ARG A 30 28.65 -15.98 5.91
N MET A 31 27.64 -16.61 5.31
CA MET A 31 27.84 -17.57 4.21
C MET A 31 28.41 -16.90 2.96
N ILE A 32 27.87 -15.74 2.56
CA ILE A 32 28.35 -14.94 1.42
C ILE A 32 29.83 -14.59 1.59
N LYS A 33 30.23 -14.15 2.79
CA LYS A 33 31.64 -13.87 3.10
C LYS A 33 32.51 -15.12 3.15
N ALA A 34 32.00 -16.23 3.69
CA ALA A 34 32.75 -17.49 3.78
C ALA A 34 33.03 -18.13 2.41
N PHE A 35 32.16 -17.90 1.42
CA PHE A 35 32.32 -18.41 0.05
C PHE A 35 32.80 -17.33 -0.95
N GLY A 36 33.12 -16.11 -0.52
CA GLY A 36 33.62 -15.03 -1.38
C GLY A 36 32.60 -14.57 -2.45
N LEU A 37 31.30 -14.61 -2.13
CA LEU A 37 30.20 -14.34 -3.06
C LEU A 37 29.70 -12.88 -3.02
N GLU A 38 30.42 -11.97 -2.36
CA GLU A 38 30.03 -10.57 -2.17
C GLU A 38 29.72 -9.86 -3.49
N ASP A 39 30.60 -10.01 -4.49
CA ASP A 39 30.45 -9.37 -5.80
C ASP A 39 29.20 -9.86 -6.53
N ARG A 40 28.91 -11.17 -6.44
CA ARG A 40 27.71 -11.77 -7.02
C ARG A 40 26.44 -11.25 -6.36
N GLN A 41 26.44 -11.14 -5.03
CA GLN A 41 25.27 -10.64 -4.31
C GLN A 41 25.07 -9.13 -4.53
N SER A 42 26.16 -8.37 -4.63
CA SER A 42 26.12 -6.95 -4.96
C SER A 42 25.61 -6.73 -6.38
N ALA A 43 25.97 -7.59 -7.34
CA ALA A 43 25.45 -7.55 -8.70
C ALA A 43 23.94 -7.88 -8.77
N LEU A 44 23.47 -8.87 -8.01
CA LEU A 44 22.04 -9.20 -7.90
C LEU A 44 21.24 -8.03 -7.28
N PHE A 45 21.75 -7.44 -6.21
CA PHE A 45 21.12 -6.28 -5.59
C PHE A 45 21.09 -5.07 -6.54
N ALA A 46 22.18 -4.83 -7.28
CA ALA A 46 22.23 -3.78 -8.29
C ALA A 46 21.19 -4.00 -9.40
N ALA A 47 21.00 -5.25 -9.86
CA ALA A 47 19.98 -5.59 -10.85
C ALA A 47 18.55 -5.37 -10.32
N ASP A 48 18.25 -5.78 -9.08
CA ASP A 48 16.94 -5.56 -8.45
C ASP A 48 16.65 -4.08 -8.19
N ALA A 49 17.67 -3.33 -7.76
CA ALA A 49 17.58 -1.89 -7.58
C ALA A 49 17.38 -1.17 -8.92
N GLU A 50 18.04 -1.62 -9.98
CA GLU A 50 17.87 -1.08 -11.34
C GLU A 50 16.47 -1.36 -11.89
N ASP A 51 15.95 -2.58 -11.73
CA ASP A 51 14.58 -2.92 -12.15
C ASP A 51 13.53 -2.10 -11.39
N THR A 52 13.70 -1.96 -10.07
CA THR A 52 12.84 -1.10 -9.24
C THR A 52 12.95 0.37 -9.65
N GLY A 53 14.17 0.83 -9.94
CA GLY A 53 14.44 2.17 -10.45
C GLY A 53 13.75 2.41 -11.80
N LYS A 54 13.84 1.47 -12.74
CA LYS A 54 13.17 1.55 -14.05
C LYS A 54 11.65 1.64 -13.93
N LYS A 55 11.05 0.88 -13.01
CA LYS A 55 9.60 0.91 -12.72
C LYS A 55 9.18 2.26 -12.14
N ASN A 56 9.90 2.78 -11.15
CA ASN A 56 9.66 4.11 -10.59
C ASN A 56 9.85 5.22 -11.64
N LEU A 57 10.86 5.11 -12.50
CA LEU A 57 11.11 6.06 -13.58
C LEU A 57 10.02 6.03 -14.66
N ARG A 58 9.33 4.89 -14.83
CA ARG A 58 8.17 4.79 -15.74
C ARG A 58 6.96 5.52 -15.16
N VAL A 59 6.70 5.38 -13.86
CA VAL A 59 5.65 6.12 -13.16
C VAL A 59 5.96 7.62 -13.16
N ALA A 60 7.17 8.02 -12.81
CA ALA A 60 7.60 9.42 -12.83
C ALA A 60 7.51 10.06 -14.22
N ARG A 61 7.77 9.31 -15.30
CA ARG A 61 7.58 9.79 -16.68
C ARG A 61 6.12 10.01 -17.05
N ILE A 62 5.20 9.26 -16.45
CA ILE A 62 3.76 9.45 -16.64
C ILE A 62 3.34 10.72 -15.89
N ASP A 63 3.76 10.86 -14.63
CA ASP A 63 3.50 12.04 -13.80
C ASP A 63 4.05 13.32 -14.45
N ALA A 64 5.28 13.30 -14.97
CA ALA A 64 5.91 14.44 -15.64
C ALA A 64 5.20 14.91 -16.92
N ARG A 65 4.28 14.12 -17.49
CA ARG A 65 3.48 14.50 -18.67
C ARG A 65 2.17 15.20 -18.31
N PHE A 66 1.70 15.07 -17.06
CA PHE A 66 0.48 15.74 -16.62
C PHE A 66 0.64 17.25 -16.60
N ASP A 67 1.74 17.77 -16.06
CA ASP A 67 1.97 19.22 -15.98
C ASP A 67 1.96 19.90 -17.37
N PRO A 68 2.72 19.43 -18.39
CA PRO A 68 2.62 19.97 -19.74
C PRO A 68 1.21 19.91 -20.33
N THR A 69 0.49 18.80 -20.10
CA THR A 69 -0.87 18.62 -20.64
C THR A 69 -1.85 19.59 -20.01
N ILE A 70 -1.75 19.83 -18.70
CA ILE A 70 -2.55 20.81 -17.95
C ILE A 70 -2.28 22.22 -18.49
N TYR A 71 -1.02 22.60 -18.68
CA TYR A 71 -0.69 23.93 -19.22
C TYR A 71 -1.20 24.13 -20.64
N ILE A 72 -1.12 23.12 -21.50
CA ILE A 72 -1.68 23.17 -22.86
C ILE A 72 -3.21 23.33 -22.80
N ALA A 73 -3.90 22.60 -21.93
CA ALA A 73 -5.34 22.70 -21.76
C ALA A 73 -5.77 24.09 -21.25
N ILE A 74 -5.05 24.64 -20.26
CA ILE A 74 -5.26 26.00 -19.76
C ILE A 74 -5.00 27.03 -20.87
N GLY A 75 -3.92 26.87 -21.63
CA GLY A 75 -3.59 27.74 -22.76
C GLY A 75 -4.69 27.74 -23.82
N MET A 76 -5.20 26.55 -24.16
CA MET A 76 -6.30 26.39 -25.12
C MET A 76 -7.61 26.99 -24.59
N ALA A 77 -7.93 26.79 -23.31
CA ALA A 77 -9.11 27.40 -22.69
C ALA A 77 -9.05 28.93 -22.70
N ASN A 78 -7.89 29.50 -22.35
CA ASN A 78 -7.66 30.94 -22.42
C ASN A 78 -7.74 31.45 -23.87
N LEU A 79 -7.14 30.74 -24.82
CA LEU A 79 -7.19 31.12 -26.24
C LEU A 79 -8.65 31.16 -26.75
N LEU A 80 -9.44 30.13 -26.44
CA LEU A 80 -10.86 30.06 -26.80
C LEU A 80 -11.66 31.18 -26.11
N ALA A 81 -11.40 31.44 -24.84
CA ALA A 81 -12.03 32.51 -24.08
C ALA A 81 -11.70 33.89 -24.64
N ILE A 82 -10.45 34.16 -25.03
CA ILE A 82 -10.06 35.43 -25.67
C ILE A 82 -10.72 35.52 -27.06
N ALA A 83 -10.61 34.49 -27.89
CA ALA A 83 -11.09 34.53 -29.26
C ALA A 83 -12.62 34.72 -29.32
N GLY A 84 -13.37 33.89 -28.59
CA GLY A 84 -14.82 33.99 -28.51
C GLY A 84 -15.28 35.25 -27.79
N GLY A 85 -14.65 35.57 -26.66
CA GLY A 85 -14.96 36.76 -25.88
C GLY A 85 -14.72 38.06 -26.65
N SER A 86 -13.61 38.17 -27.38
CA SER A 86 -13.31 39.33 -28.21
C SER A 86 -14.33 39.51 -29.33
N TRP A 87 -14.74 38.42 -29.98
CA TRP A 87 -15.79 38.46 -31.00
C TRP A 87 -17.13 38.97 -30.42
N MET A 88 -17.50 38.50 -29.23
CA MET A 88 -18.70 38.95 -28.51
C MET A 88 -18.63 40.43 -28.09
N VAL A 89 -17.45 40.92 -27.72
CA VAL A 89 -17.22 42.34 -27.40
C VAL A 89 -17.41 43.23 -28.63
N VAL A 90 -16.88 42.83 -29.78
CA VAL A 90 -17.03 43.58 -31.05
C VAL A 90 -18.50 43.65 -31.48
N HIS A 91 -19.30 42.61 -31.22
CA HIS A 91 -20.73 42.60 -31.54
C HIS A 91 -21.61 43.29 -30.47
N GLY A 92 -21.01 43.90 -29.44
CA GLY A 92 -21.73 44.61 -28.38
C GLY A 92 -22.49 43.72 -27.39
N SER A 93 -22.32 42.40 -27.47
CA SER A 93 -22.97 41.43 -26.58
C SER A 93 -22.29 41.28 -25.21
N LEU A 94 -21.03 41.69 -25.11
CA LEU A 94 -20.22 41.66 -23.90
C LEU A 94 -19.40 42.95 -23.79
N THR A 95 -19.14 43.44 -22.58
CA THR A 95 -18.20 44.55 -22.37
C THR A 95 -16.78 44.03 -22.17
N LEU A 96 -15.78 44.89 -22.41
CA LEU A 96 -14.38 44.56 -22.12
C LEU A 96 -14.17 44.20 -20.63
N GLY A 97 -14.91 44.86 -19.73
CA GLY A 97 -14.89 44.56 -18.30
C GLY A 97 -15.41 43.16 -18.00
N GLN A 98 -16.53 42.75 -18.61
CA GLN A 98 -17.08 41.40 -18.46
C GLN A 98 -16.12 40.32 -18.96
N LEU A 99 -15.43 40.55 -20.09
CA LEU A 99 -14.43 39.61 -20.60
C LEU A 99 -13.24 39.47 -19.63
N THR A 100 -12.78 40.59 -19.08
CA THR A 100 -11.68 40.61 -18.12
C THR A 100 -12.07 39.88 -16.82
N SER A 101 -13.28 40.11 -16.31
CA SER A 101 -13.81 39.39 -15.15
C SER A 101 -13.95 37.89 -15.41
N PHE A 102 -14.43 37.50 -16.60
CA PHE A 102 -14.50 36.09 -17.00
C PHE A 102 -13.13 35.42 -16.99
N MET A 103 -12.10 36.08 -17.52
CA MET A 103 -10.72 35.58 -17.47
C MET A 103 -10.19 35.39 -16.06
N MET A 104 -10.48 36.36 -15.16
CA MET A 104 -10.11 36.23 -13.75
C MET A 104 -10.79 35.03 -13.08
N TYR A 105 -12.08 34.84 -13.32
CA TYR A 105 -12.82 33.69 -12.79
C TYR A 105 -12.32 32.36 -13.36
N LEU A 106 -11.98 32.33 -14.64
CA LEU A 106 -11.39 31.16 -15.28
C LEU A 106 -10.04 30.82 -14.62
N GLY A 107 -9.19 31.82 -14.38
CA GLY A 107 -7.93 31.65 -13.64
C GLY A 107 -8.14 31.13 -12.22
N LEU A 108 -9.11 31.69 -11.49
CA LEU A 108 -9.47 31.26 -10.14
C LEU A 108 -9.98 29.82 -10.08
N MET A 109 -10.57 29.30 -11.17
CA MET A 109 -11.11 27.94 -11.24
C MET A 109 -10.05 26.86 -11.51
N ILE A 110 -8.88 27.23 -12.03
CA ILE A 110 -7.79 26.29 -12.32
C ILE A 110 -7.35 25.56 -11.04
N TRP A 111 -7.12 26.31 -9.96
CA TRP A 111 -6.61 25.75 -8.72
C TRP A 111 -7.60 24.79 -8.03
N PRO A 112 -8.90 25.15 -7.86
CA PRO A 112 -9.93 24.24 -7.36
C PRO A 112 -10.08 22.96 -8.18
N MET A 113 -10.02 23.04 -9.52
CA MET A 113 -10.07 21.86 -10.41
C MET A 113 -8.90 20.91 -10.14
N LEU A 114 -7.68 21.43 -10.00
CA LEU A 114 -6.50 20.64 -9.68
C LEU A 114 -6.57 20.05 -8.27
N ALA A 115 -7.02 20.84 -7.30
CA ALA A 115 -7.22 20.39 -5.92
C ALA A 115 -8.22 19.24 -5.82
N LEU A 116 -9.32 19.29 -6.58
CA LEU A 116 -10.30 18.20 -6.68
C LEU A 116 -9.66 16.92 -7.21
N ALA A 117 -8.86 17.00 -8.28
CA ALA A 117 -8.15 15.83 -8.81
C ALA A 117 -7.21 15.20 -7.79
N TRP A 118 -6.45 16.02 -7.03
CA TRP A 118 -5.61 15.55 -5.94
C TRP A 118 -6.43 14.93 -4.80
N MET A 119 -7.56 15.52 -4.45
CA MET A 119 -8.47 14.98 -3.43
C MET A 119 -8.95 13.56 -3.80
N PHE A 120 -9.37 13.34 -5.05
CA PHE A 120 -9.75 12.00 -5.52
C PHE A 120 -8.59 11.00 -5.38
N ASN A 121 -7.38 11.40 -5.77
CA ASN A 121 -6.20 10.54 -5.65
C ASN A 121 -5.87 10.18 -4.18
N ILE A 122 -6.04 11.12 -3.25
CA ILE A 122 -5.88 10.88 -1.81
C ILE A 122 -6.94 9.91 -1.30
N VAL A 123 -8.21 10.09 -1.68
CA VAL A 123 -9.32 9.24 -1.24
C VAL A 123 -9.14 7.79 -1.73
N GLU A 124 -8.74 7.60 -3.00
CA GLU A 124 -8.46 6.26 -3.54
C GLU A 124 -7.35 5.54 -2.76
N ARG A 125 -6.24 6.22 -2.47
CA ARG A 125 -5.14 5.66 -1.66
C ARG A 125 -5.58 5.39 -0.22
N GLY A 126 -6.38 6.28 0.37
CA GLY A 126 -6.93 6.14 1.71
C GLY A 126 -7.87 4.94 1.84
N SER A 127 -8.69 4.67 0.83
CA SER A 127 -9.60 3.51 0.80
C SER A 127 -8.84 2.19 0.90
N ALA A 128 -7.71 2.06 0.19
CA ALA A 128 -6.86 0.86 0.28
C ALA A 128 -6.26 0.68 1.69
N ALA A 129 -5.78 1.76 2.33
CA ALA A 129 -5.28 1.71 3.70
C ALA A 129 -6.39 1.34 4.69
N TYR A 130 -7.57 1.96 4.55
CA TYR A 130 -8.74 1.68 5.38
C TYR A 130 -9.20 0.22 5.26
N SER A 131 -9.16 -0.35 4.05
CA SER A 131 -9.50 -1.76 3.83
C SER A 131 -8.61 -2.71 4.63
N ARG A 132 -7.30 -2.42 4.74
CA ARG A 132 -6.34 -3.21 5.52
C ARG A 132 -6.58 -3.07 7.02
N ILE A 133 -6.84 -1.84 7.49
CA ILE A 133 -7.18 -1.57 8.89
C ILE A 133 -8.43 -2.36 9.29
N ARG A 134 -9.48 -2.30 8.47
CA ARG A 134 -10.71 -3.04 8.71
C ARG A 134 -10.49 -4.55 8.71
N ALA A 135 -9.68 -5.09 7.80
CA ALA A 135 -9.34 -6.51 7.80
C ALA A 135 -8.61 -6.93 9.09
N MET A 136 -7.71 -6.09 9.61
CA MET A 136 -7.03 -6.33 10.88
C MET A 136 -7.99 -6.29 12.08
N LEU A 137 -8.91 -5.31 12.12
CA LEU A 137 -9.90 -5.17 13.19
C LEU A 137 -10.97 -6.28 13.18
N ALA A 138 -11.26 -6.85 12.01
CA ALA A 138 -12.24 -7.91 11.85
C ALA A 138 -11.68 -9.31 12.16
N GLU A 139 -10.37 -9.43 12.40
CA GLU A 139 -9.75 -10.71 12.76
C GLU A 139 -10.20 -11.10 14.18
N ALA A 140 -11.01 -12.16 14.26
CA ALA A 140 -11.46 -12.69 15.54
C ALA A 140 -10.28 -13.29 16.34
N PRO A 141 -10.29 -13.18 17.69
CA PRO A 141 -9.32 -13.88 18.52
C PRO A 141 -9.37 -15.39 18.25
N VAL A 142 -8.19 -16.01 18.15
CA VAL A 142 -8.04 -17.45 17.86
C VAL A 142 -8.28 -18.30 19.12
N VAL A 143 -8.22 -17.68 20.29
CA VAL A 143 -8.43 -18.30 21.59
C VAL A 143 -9.42 -17.43 22.35
N ASP A 144 -10.53 -18.03 22.77
CA ASP A 144 -11.48 -17.40 23.67
C ASP A 144 -10.97 -17.54 25.11
N ASP A 145 -11.07 -16.47 25.89
CA ASP A 145 -10.80 -16.54 27.33
C ASP A 145 -11.90 -17.38 28.01
N GLY A 146 -11.48 -18.32 28.86
CA GLY A 146 -12.41 -19.12 29.67
C GLY A 146 -13.13 -18.26 30.72
N THR A 147 -14.33 -18.68 31.10
CA THR A 147 -15.13 -18.03 32.16
C THR A 147 -14.75 -18.47 33.56
N GLU A 148 -13.81 -19.40 33.70
CA GLU A 148 -13.41 -19.96 35.00
C GLU A 148 -12.27 -19.15 35.63
N LEU A 149 -12.44 -18.84 36.92
CA LEU A 149 -11.40 -18.20 37.71
C LEU A 149 -10.40 -19.27 38.18
N VAL A 150 -9.13 -19.04 37.91
CA VAL A 150 -8.06 -19.93 38.37
C VAL A 150 -7.93 -19.81 39.90
N PRO A 151 -7.97 -20.92 40.66
CA PRO A 151 -7.84 -20.88 42.11
C PRO A 151 -6.47 -20.36 42.57
N GLU A 152 -6.43 -19.63 43.69
CA GLU A 152 -5.18 -19.11 44.25
C GLU A 152 -4.33 -20.26 44.85
N GLY A 153 -3.11 -20.45 44.34
CA GLY A 153 -2.16 -21.45 44.83
C GLY A 153 -1.33 -22.12 43.73
N ARG A 154 -0.54 -23.14 44.11
CA ARG A 154 0.12 -24.04 43.14
C ARG A 154 -0.88 -25.10 42.70
N GLY A 155 -1.29 -25.08 41.43
CA GLY A 155 -2.04 -26.15 40.81
C GLY A 155 -1.11 -27.23 40.25
N GLU A 156 -1.64 -28.45 40.10
CA GLU A 156 -0.97 -29.54 39.38
C GLU A 156 -1.27 -29.38 37.89
N LEU A 157 -0.23 -29.28 37.05
CA LEU A 157 -0.37 -29.10 35.62
C LEU A 157 -0.30 -30.47 34.94
N ALA A 158 -1.45 -31.00 34.52
CA ALA A 158 -1.51 -32.20 33.69
C ALA A 158 -1.59 -31.80 32.21
N VAL A 159 -0.53 -32.06 31.45
CA VAL A 159 -0.49 -31.84 30.00
C VAL A 159 -0.68 -33.18 29.30
N ALA A 160 -1.74 -33.30 28.50
CA ALA A 160 -2.02 -34.46 27.67
C ALA A 160 -2.33 -34.02 26.24
N ILE A 161 -1.28 -33.90 25.41
CA ILE A 161 -1.38 -33.47 24.01
C ILE A 161 -1.26 -34.70 23.12
N ARG A 162 -2.35 -35.05 22.44
CA ARG A 162 -2.38 -36.19 21.51
C ARG A 162 -1.60 -35.90 20.22
N GLU A 163 -1.88 -34.76 19.62
CA GLU A 163 -1.24 -34.28 18.40
C GLU A 163 -1.43 -32.76 18.32
N PHE A 164 -0.37 -32.03 17.98
CA PHE A 164 -0.44 -30.58 17.76
C PHE A 164 0.29 -30.21 16.48
N CYS A 165 -0.42 -29.54 15.57
CA CYS A 165 0.11 -29.03 14.31
C CYS A 165 -0.01 -27.51 14.30
N TYR A 166 1.07 -26.82 13.92
CA TYR A 166 0.97 -25.39 13.66
C TYR A 166 0.10 -25.13 12.43
N PRO A 167 -0.58 -23.98 12.37
CA PRO A 167 -1.31 -23.57 11.17
C PRO A 167 -0.34 -23.56 9.98
N GLN A 168 -0.68 -24.32 8.94
CA GLN A 168 0.07 -24.48 7.67
C GLN A 168 1.24 -25.47 7.65
N THR A 169 1.43 -26.28 8.69
CA THR A 169 2.33 -27.45 8.65
C THR A 169 1.53 -28.74 8.55
N THR A 170 1.89 -29.62 7.63
CA THR A 170 1.30 -30.97 7.51
C THR A 170 1.90 -31.99 8.45
N HIS A 171 3.05 -31.67 9.06
CA HIS A 171 3.69 -32.53 10.05
C HIS A 171 3.38 -32.04 11.47
N PRO A 172 3.02 -32.94 12.38
CA PRO A 172 2.78 -32.60 13.78
C PRO A 172 4.08 -32.19 14.47
N ALA A 173 3.98 -31.11 15.25
CA ALA A 173 5.08 -30.57 16.04
C ALA A 173 5.17 -31.25 17.42
N LEU A 174 4.03 -31.71 17.97
CA LEU A 174 3.98 -32.55 19.16
C LEU A 174 3.10 -33.76 18.85
N GLU A 175 3.57 -34.94 19.26
CA GLU A 175 2.81 -36.19 19.21
C GLU A 175 2.93 -36.89 20.56
N LYS A 176 1.79 -37.27 21.15
CA LYS A 176 1.71 -38.08 22.38
C LYS A 176 2.56 -37.55 23.54
N CYS A 177 2.44 -36.26 23.85
CA CYS A 177 3.11 -35.66 25.00
C CYS A 177 2.20 -35.74 26.23
N GLU A 178 2.60 -36.54 27.21
CA GLU A 178 1.93 -36.67 28.50
C GLU A 178 2.94 -36.42 29.62
N PHE A 179 2.72 -35.39 30.43
CA PHE A 179 3.49 -35.14 31.64
C PHE A 179 2.67 -34.36 32.68
N SER A 180 2.96 -34.62 33.96
CA SER A 180 2.38 -33.90 35.10
C SER A 180 3.48 -33.21 35.90
N ALA A 181 3.23 -31.99 36.37
CA ALA A 181 4.18 -31.16 37.12
C ALA A 181 3.50 -30.36 38.23
#